data_AF-A0A1H9MUU9-F1
#
_entry.id   AF-A0A1H9MUU9-F1
#
_cell.length_a   1.000
_cell.length_b   1.000
_cell.length_c   1.000
_cell.angle_alpha   90.00
_cell.angle_beta   90.00
_cell.angle_gamma   90.00
#
_symmetry.space_group_name_H-M   'P 1'
#
loop_
_entity.id
_entity.type
_entity.pdbx_description
1 polymer ?
#
loop_
_entity_poly.entity_id
_entity_poly.type
_entity_poly.pdbx_seq_one_letter_code
_entity_poly.pdbx_strand_id
1 'polypeptide(L)'
;MFSLGRLLDHMLQTSIRIINIVTTNYDRLAEYACEQKRLHHYTGFTYGFFRQLSAPNEITSPRRVNIWKVHGSLDWFKSPLGDIVALSNIDGIPKGYEPQIVTPGTQKYQRTHLEPYRSIINSADQAITSANSYLCVGYGFNDEHIQPKLMAKCLRQKTPITIITYALSDAAKRVIFEGGAQNYLAIERGGTDEQSIVYSSLGKAPLIVEKNIWSLAGYLSLIM
;
A
#
# COMPACT_ATOMS: atom_id res chain seq x y z
N MET A 1 -14.46 -12.93 0.66
CA MET A 1 -13.53 -12.54 1.75
C MET A 1 -12.33 -11.85 1.12
N PHE A 2 -11.85 -10.73 1.64
CA PHE A 2 -10.71 -9.99 1.07
C PHE A 2 -9.42 -10.82 1.19
N SER A 3 -8.74 -11.07 0.08
CA SER A 3 -7.47 -11.80 0.06
C SER A 3 -6.39 -11.10 0.89
N LEU A 4 -6.39 -9.76 0.91
CA LEU A 4 -5.50 -8.97 1.77
C LEU A 4 -5.70 -9.31 3.26
N GLY A 5 -6.93 -9.50 3.71
CA GLY A 5 -7.21 -9.89 5.09
C GLY A 5 -6.58 -11.24 5.43
N ARG A 6 -6.70 -12.23 4.53
CA ARG A 6 -6.06 -13.56 4.69
C ARG A 6 -4.54 -13.43 4.86
N LEU A 7 -3.89 -12.60 4.04
CA LEU A 7 -2.44 -12.36 4.15
C LEU A 7 -2.07 -11.73 5.50
N LEU A 8 -2.74 -10.65 5.89
CA LEU A 8 -2.42 -9.90 7.11
C LEU A 8 -2.61 -10.75 8.37
N ASP A 9 -3.70 -11.52 8.42
CA ASP A 9 -4.01 -12.46 9.51
C ASP A 9 -2.90 -13.50 9.66
N HIS A 10 -2.50 -14.13 8.56
CA HIS A 10 -1.41 -15.10 8.56
C HIS A 10 -0.06 -14.50 8.98
N MET A 11 0.30 -13.33 8.44
CA MET A 11 1.54 -12.66 8.81
C MET A 11 1.57 -12.27 10.30
N LEU A 12 0.45 -11.81 10.86
CA LEU A 12 0.34 -11.47 12.29
C LEU A 12 0.21 -12.68 13.21
N GLN A 13 0.15 -13.92 12.70
CA GLN A 13 0.30 -15.13 13.51
C GLN A 13 1.78 -15.50 13.75
N THR A 14 2.72 -14.83 13.06
CA THR A 14 4.17 -15.05 13.19
C THR A 14 4.79 -14.18 14.31
N SER A 15 6.12 -14.07 14.33
CA SER A 15 6.85 -13.12 15.18
C SER A 15 6.67 -11.65 14.75
N ILE A 16 6.16 -11.40 13.53
CA ILE A 16 5.85 -10.05 13.05
C ILE A 16 4.73 -9.45 13.91
N ARG A 17 5.01 -8.30 14.51
CA ARG A 17 4.06 -7.57 15.35
C ARG A 17 3.38 -6.42 14.62
N ILE A 18 4.11 -5.72 13.74
CA ILE A 18 3.60 -4.56 13.02
C ILE A 18 3.78 -4.81 11.53
N ILE A 19 2.69 -4.69 10.78
CA ILE A 19 2.71 -4.70 9.31
C ILE A 19 2.43 -3.28 8.84
N ASN A 20 3.20 -2.80 7.86
CA ASN A 20 2.96 -1.50 7.24
C ASN A 20 2.45 -1.70 5.81
N ILE A 21 1.31 -1.08 5.50
CA ILE A 21 0.75 -0.95 4.16
C ILE A 21 0.95 0.50 3.75
N VAL A 22 1.60 0.73 2.62
CA VAL A 22 1.66 2.05 1.99
C VAL A 22 0.78 1.99 0.76
N THR A 23 -0.17 2.92 0.62
CA THR A 23 -1.12 2.90 -0.49
C THR A 23 -1.32 4.29 -1.07
N THR A 24 -1.41 4.33 -2.41
CA THR A 24 -1.81 5.51 -3.19
C THR A 24 -3.32 5.55 -3.43
N ASN A 25 -4.05 4.52 -3.01
CA ASN A 25 -5.50 4.45 -3.18
C ASN A 25 -6.24 5.24 -2.10
N TYR A 26 -7.36 5.85 -2.49
CA TYR A 26 -8.23 6.59 -1.58
C TYR A 26 -9.28 5.70 -0.89
N ASP A 27 -9.57 4.53 -1.47
CA ASP A 27 -10.56 3.59 -0.94
C ASP A 27 -10.16 3.03 0.43
N ARG A 28 -11.12 2.40 1.12
CA ARG A 28 -10.94 1.85 2.47
C ARG A 28 -10.81 0.34 2.51
N LEU A 29 -10.46 -0.29 1.39
CA LEU A 29 -10.45 -1.76 1.30
C LEU A 29 -9.39 -2.39 2.22
N ALA A 30 -8.29 -1.69 2.50
CA ALA A 30 -7.27 -2.15 3.43
C ALA A 30 -7.79 -2.17 4.88
N GLU A 31 -8.52 -1.14 5.30
CA GLU A 31 -9.19 -1.09 6.60
C GLU A 31 -10.24 -2.20 6.73
N TYR A 32 -11.10 -2.35 5.73
CA TYR A 32 -12.13 -3.41 5.72
C TYR A 32 -11.53 -4.81 5.73
N ALA A 33 -10.39 -5.02 5.05
CA ALA A 33 -9.65 -6.28 5.11
C ALA A 33 -9.12 -6.58 6.52
N CYS A 34 -8.68 -5.56 7.27
CA CYS A 34 -8.27 -5.71 8.67
C CYS A 34 -9.47 -6.02 9.56
N GLU A 35 -10.57 -5.26 9.43
CA GLU A 35 -11.78 -5.41 10.24
C GLU A 35 -12.44 -6.78 10.04
N GLN A 36 -12.50 -7.28 8.80
CA GLN A 36 -13.00 -8.62 8.49
C GLN A 36 -12.25 -9.72 9.25
N LYS A 37 -10.99 -9.49 9.58
CA LYS A 37 -10.12 -10.41 10.32
C LYS A 37 -9.93 -10.04 11.78
N ARG A 38 -10.69 -9.05 12.29
CA ARG A 38 -10.59 -8.54 13.66
C ARG A 38 -9.17 -8.05 14.01
N LEU A 39 -8.45 -7.52 13.01
CA LEU A 39 -7.09 -6.99 13.18
C LEU A 39 -7.16 -5.50 13.51
N HIS A 40 -6.38 -5.07 14.51
CA HIS A 40 -6.20 -3.66 14.81
C HIS A 40 -5.45 -2.98 13.67
N HIS A 41 -5.96 -1.85 13.19
CA HIS A 41 -5.33 -1.06 12.14
C HIS A 41 -5.18 0.42 12.54
N TYR A 42 -4.22 1.12 11.96
CA TYR A 42 -3.96 2.54 12.19
C TYR A 42 -3.87 3.29 10.87
N THR A 43 -4.51 4.46 10.74
CA THR A 43 -4.48 5.26 9.50
C THR A 43 -3.96 6.69 9.69
N GLY A 44 -3.39 7.03 10.85
CA GLY A 44 -3.09 8.44 11.21
C GLY A 44 -4.16 9.13 12.05
N PHE A 45 -5.23 8.41 12.42
CA PHE A 45 -6.40 8.94 13.10
C PHE A 45 -6.80 8.07 14.29
N THR A 46 -7.57 8.63 15.23
CA THR A 46 -8.23 7.89 16.31
C THR A 46 -9.24 6.85 15.77
N TYR A 47 -9.89 6.07 16.66
CA TYR A 47 -10.91 5.09 16.27
C TYR A 47 -12.34 5.61 16.40
N GLY A 48 -13.27 4.95 15.71
CA GLY A 48 -14.70 5.22 15.77
C GLY A 48 -15.26 5.82 14.48
N PHE A 49 -16.49 6.31 14.55
CA PHE A 49 -17.19 6.91 13.40
C PHE A 49 -16.62 8.28 13.02
N PHE A 50 -16.38 9.11 14.03
CA PHE A 50 -15.71 10.40 13.94
C PHE A 50 -14.30 10.25 14.48
N ARG A 51 -13.29 10.51 13.63
CA ARG A 51 -11.89 10.30 14.00
C ARG A 51 -11.09 11.57 13.78
N GLN A 52 -10.18 11.86 14.69
CA GLN A 52 -9.28 13.01 14.64
C GLN A 52 -7.86 12.56 14.37
N LEU A 53 -7.03 13.44 13.83
CA LEU A 53 -5.60 13.14 13.70
C LEU A 53 -5.02 12.77 15.06
N SER A 54 -4.26 11.68 15.09
CA SER A 54 -3.52 11.28 16.28
C SER A 54 -2.13 10.80 15.88
N ALA A 55 -1.27 10.61 16.86
CA ALA A 55 0.04 10.02 16.66
C ALA A 55 -0.06 8.48 16.71
N PRO A 56 0.93 7.75 16.14
CA PRO A 56 0.88 6.28 16.09
C PRO A 56 0.82 5.57 17.44
N ASN A 57 1.06 6.26 18.56
CA ASN A 57 0.95 5.73 19.92
C ASN A 57 -0.50 5.69 20.44
N GLU A 58 -1.47 6.24 19.72
CA GLU A 58 -2.92 6.14 20.02
C GLU A 58 -3.36 4.69 20.21
N ILE A 59 -2.82 3.80 19.39
CA ILE A 59 -3.17 2.37 19.39
C ILE A 59 -2.15 1.62 20.21
N THR A 60 -2.55 1.20 21.40
CA THR A 60 -1.67 0.45 22.32
C THR A 60 -1.55 -1.03 21.98
N SER A 61 -2.31 -1.53 21.00
CA SER A 61 -2.22 -2.93 20.58
C SER A 61 -0.80 -3.27 20.09
N PRO A 62 -0.15 -4.30 20.66
CA PRO A 62 1.19 -4.70 20.27
C PRO A 62 1.21 -5.34 18.87
N ARG A 63 0.08 -5.89 18.40
CA ARG A 63 -0.08 -6.42 17.04
C ARG A 63 -1.05 -5.55 16.25
N ARG A 64 -0.58 -4.98 15.14
CA ARG A 64 -1.38 -4.04 14.34
C ARG A 64 -0.90 -3.89 12.90
N VAL A 65 -1.79 -3.37 12.06
CA VAL A 65 -1.51 -2.98 10.68
C VAL A 65 -1.53 -1.46 10.56
N ASN A 66 -0.41 -0.83 10.25
CA ASN A 66 -0.40 0.59 9.91
C ASN A 66 -0.68 0.75 8.41
N ILE A 67 -1.60 1.64 8.06
CA ILE A 67 -2.04 1.91 6.70
C ILE A 67 -1.74 3.38 6.39
N TRP A 68 -0.69 3.60 5.62
CA TRP A 68 -0.20 4.92 5.25
C TRP A 68 -0.79 5.33 3.90
N LYS A 69 -1.84 6.15 3.94
CA LYS A 69 -2.54 6.65 2.74
C LYS A 69 -1.94 7.98 2.27
N VAL A 70 -0.90 7.89 1.45
CA VAL A 70 -0.08 9.06 1.08
C VAL A 70 -0.79 10.10 0.22
N HIS A 71 -1.91 9.74 -0.41
CA HIS A 71 -2.72 10.65 -1.22
C HIS A 71 -4.08 10.99 -0.60
N GLY A 72 -4.25 10.73 0.69
CA GLY A 72 -5.54 10.94 1.33
C GLY A 72 -6.47 9.74 1.22
N SER A 73 -7.70 9.95 1.64
CA SER A 73 -8.70 8.89 1.74
C SER A 73 -10.09 9.46 1.51
N LEU A 74 -11.00 8.63 0.99
CA LEU A 74 -12.38 9.04 0.71
C LEU A 74 -13.18 9.49 1.94
N ASP A 75 -12.72 9.10 3.13
CA ASP A 75 -13.31 9.43 4.41
C ASP A 75 -12.62 10.61 5.10
N TRP A 76 -11.60 11.25 4.50
CA TRP A 76 -10.91 12.37 5.14
C TRP A 76 -11.47 13.72 4.69
N PHE A 77 -11.64 14.62 5.66
CA PHE A 77 -12.22 15.93 5.43
C PHE A 77 -11.54 16.99 6.31
N LYS A 78 -11.49 18.21 5.79
CA LYS A 78 -11.26 19.41 6.59
C LYS A 78 -12.61 19.98 7.00
N SER A 79 -12.82 20.14 8.29
CA SER A 79 -14.04 20.69 8.86
C SER A 79 -14.12 22.21 8.66
N PRO A 80 -15.32 22.83 8.79
CA PRO A 80 -15.48 24.28 8.78
C PRO A 80 -14.63 25.02 9.82
N LEU A 81 -14.22 24.31 10.90
CA LEU A 81 -13.37 24.85 11.97
C LEU A 81 -11.88 24.80 11.62
N GLY A 82 -11.52 24.16 10.51
CA GLY A 82 -10.14 24.03 10.03
C GLY A 82 -9.47 22.69 10.39
N ASP A 83 -10.05 21.92 11.30
CA ASP A 83 -9.49 20.63 11.73
C ASP A 83 -9.65 19.54 10.68
N ILE A 84 -8.66 18.65 10.60
CA ILE A 84 -8.69 17.45 9.76
C ILE A 84 -9.31 16.29 10.53
N VAL A 85 -10.34 15.69 9.96
CA VAL A 85 -11.10 14.57 10.54
C VAL A 85 -11.30 13.46 9.52
N ALA A 86 -11.56 12.26 10.00
CA ALA A 86 -11.98 11.14 9.17
C ALA A 86 -13.38 10.65 9.58
N LEU A 87 -14.31 10.64 8.64
CA LEU A 87 -15.73 10.33 8.83
C LEU A 87 -16.11 9.09 8.01
N SER A 88 -16.44 8.01 8.70
CA SER A 88 -16.79 6.73 8.09
C SER A 88 -18.30 6.63 7.83
N ASN A 89 -18.71 5.82 6.83
CA ASN A 89 -20.11 5.48 6.55
C ASN A 89 -21.03 6.68 6.34
N ILE A 90 -20.61 7.62 5.49
CA ILE A 90 -21.38 8.78 5.10
C ILE A 90 -21.80 8.67 3.62
N ASP A 91 -22.99 9.17 3.29
CA ASP A 91 -23.55 9.10 1.93
C ASP A 91 -22.99 10.17 0.98
N GLY A 92 -22.12 11.06 1.47
CA GLY A 92 -21.49 12.10 0.68
C GLY A 92 -20.64 13.03 1.51
N ILE A 93 -20.08 14.06 0.87
CA ILE A 93 -19.27 15.09 1.53
C ILE A 93 -20.20 15.90 2.47
N PRO A 94 -19.94 15.96 3.78
CA PRO A 94 -20.79 16.72 4.70
C PRO A 94 -20.79 18.22 4.36
N LYS A 95 -21.90 18.90 4.66
CA LYS A 95 -22.05 20.32 4.35
C LYS A 95 -20.94 21.16 5.01
N GLY A 96 -20.20 21.91 4.20
CA GLY A 96 -19.12 22.79 4.66
C GLY A 96 -17.79 22.07 4.90
N TYR A 97 -17.69 20.77 4.63
CA TYR A 97 -16.44 20.02 4.73
C TYR A 97 -15.74 19.95 3.37
N GLU A 98 -14.42 19.98 3.39
CA GLU A 98 -13.59 19.90 2.18
C GLU A 98 -12.87 18.54 2.10
N PRO A 99 -13.01 17.77 1.01
CA PRO A 99 -12.32 16.49 0.85
C PRO A 99 -10.79 16.61 0.90
N GLN A 100 -10.19 15.71 1.67
CA GLN A 100 -8.74 15.60 1.82
C GLN A 100 -8.20 14.42 1.03
N ILE A 101 -8.33 14.55 -0.30
CA ILE A 101 -7.69 13.67 -1.29
C ILE A 101 -6.75 14.49 -2.18
N VAL A 102 -5.70 13.83 -2.65
CA VAL A 102 -4.71 14.38 -3.58
C VAL A 102 -4.89 13.74 -4.93
N THR A 103 -5.62 14.40 -5.82
CA THR A 103 -5.84 13.91 -7.18
C THR A 103 -4.57 14.08 -8.04
N PRO A 104 -4.37 13.24 -9.08
CA PRO A 104 -3.31 13.46 -10.05
C PRO A 104 -3.42 14.86 -10.69
N GLY A 105 -2.29 15.55 -10.88
CA GLY A 105 -2.24 16.86 -11.53
C GLY A 105 -1.30 17.86 -10.85
N THR A 106 -1.23 19.08 -11.40
CA THR A 106 -0.30 20.13 -10.97
C THR A 106 -0.47 20.59 -9.52
N GLN A 107 -1.68 20.48 -8.96
CA GLN A 107 -1.95 20.84 -7.55
C GLN A 107 -1.50 19.76 -6.54
N LYS A 108 -1.05 18.58 -7.01
CA LYS A 108 -0.55 17.49 -6.16
C LYS A 108 0.59 17.94 -5.26
N TYR A 109 1.56 18.66 -5.83
CA TYR A 109 2.76 19.13 -5.12
C TYR A 109 2.44 20.05 -3.95
N GLN A 110 1.49 20.97 -4.09
CA GLN A 110 1.17 21.91 -3.02
C GLN A 110 0.44 21.22 -1.86
N ARG A 111 -0.46 20.27 -2.17
CA ARG A 111 -1.25 19.57 -1.16
C ARG A 111 -0.41 18.61 -0.30
N THR A 112 0.55 17.88 -0.88
CA THR A 112 1.33 16.88 -0.12
C THR A 112 2.29 17.49 0.90
N HIS A 113 2.56 18.80 0.84
CA HIS A 113 3.30 19.54 1.86
C HIS A 113 2.46 19.97 3.08
N LEU A 114 1.14 19.84 3.00
CA LEU A 114 0.21 20.17 4.07
C LEU A 114 -0.09 18.95 4.96
N GLU A 115 -0.56 19.21 6.18
CA GLU A 115 -1.16 18.15 7.00
C GLU A 115 -2.52 17.73 6.42
N PRO A 116 -2.88 16.44 6.48
CA PRO A 116 -2.18 15.35 7.20
C PRO A 116 -1.11 14.62 6.36
N TYR A 117 -0.98 14.96 5.07
CA TYR A 117 -0.17 14.21 4.12
C TYR A 117 1.31 14.20 4.49
N ARG A 118 1.84 15.34 4.95
CA ARG A 118 3.25 15.46 5.36
C ARG A 118 3.63 14.43 6.43
N SER A 119 2.84 14.34 7.51
CA SER A 119 3.07 13.38 8.60
C SER A 119 2.94 11.93 8.13
N ILE A 120 1.97 11.66 7.26
CA ILE A 120 1.69 10.32 6.74
C ILE A 120 2.77 9.87 5.75
N ILE A 121 3.23 10.74 4.86
CA ILE A 121 4.35 10.48 3.94
C ILE A 121 5.62 10.21 4.74
N ASN A 122 5.93 11.03 5.76
CA ASN A 122 7.08 10.79 6.63
C ASN A 122 7.01 9.40 7.32
N SER A 123 5.81 9.02 7.79
CA SER A 123 5.60 7.69 8.40
C SER A 123 5.75 6.55 7.37
N ALA A 124 5.24 6.74 6.15
CA ALA A 124 5.41 5.81 5.04
C ALA A 124 6.90 5.65 4.67
N ASP A 125 7.64 6.74 4.63
CA ASP A 125 9.07 6.76 4.32
C ASP A 125 9.89 5.98 5.36
N GLN A 126 9.55 6.13 6.64
CA GLN A 126 10.15 5.36 7.72
C GLN A 126 9.80 3.87 7.60
N ALA A 127 8.55 3.54 7.26
CA ALA A 127 8.13 2.16 7.03
C ALA A 127 8.89 1.51 5.86
N ILE A 128 9.04 2.23 4.73
CA ILE A 128 9.82 1.78 3.57
C ILE A 128 11.28 1.59 3.97
N THR A 129 11.87 2.58 4.65
CA THR A 129 13.29 2.53 5.04
C THR A 129 13.59 1.42 6.04
N SER A 130 12.65 1.06 6.93
CA SER A 130 12.84 0.01 7.93
C SER A 130 12.49 -1.40 7.45
N ALA A 131 11.74 -1.55 6.35
CA ALA A 131 11.31 -2.85 5.85
C ALA A 131 12.48 -3.79 5.50
N ASN A 132 12.29 -5.10 5.64
CA ASN A 132 13.26 -6.11 5.21
C ASN A 132 12.94 -6.70 3.82
N SER A 133 11.72 -6.50 3.34
CA SER A 133 11.24 -6.98 2.04
C SER A 133 10.00 -6.21 1.63
N TYR A 134 9.66 -6.24 0.34
CA TYR A 134 8.48 -5.58 -0.20
C TYR A 134 7.58 -6.56 -0.97
N LEU A 135 6.27 -6.42 -0.80
CA LEU A 135 5.24 -7.00 -1.67
C LEU A 135 4.43 -5.85 -2.28
N CYS A 136 4.57 -5.67 -3.59
CA CYS A 136 3.82 -4.69 -4.37
C CYS A 136 2.65 -5.38 -5.07
N VAL A 137 1.42 -4.94 -4.78
CA VAL A 137 0.21 -5.51 -5.36
C VAL A 137 -0.45 -4.46 -6.24
N GLY A 138 -0.46 -4.68 -7.56
CA GLY A 138 -1.08 -3.76 -8.53
C GLY A 138 -0.46 -2.35 -8.57
N TYR A 139 0.77 -2.19 -8.07
CA TYR A 139 1.43 -0.88 -8.04
C TYR A 139 2.12 -0.59 -9.37
N GLY A 140 1.75 0.53 -10.00
CA GLY A 140 2.23 0.90 -11.33
C GLY A 140 3.58 1.62 -11.38
N PHE A 141 4.26 1.86 -10.25
CA PHE A 141 5.56 2.57 -10.18
C PHE A 141 5.55 3.90 -10.96
N ASN A 142 4.58 4.76 -10.65
CA ASN A 142 4.47 6.11 -11.21
C ASN A 142 4.32 7.17 -10.10
N ASP A 143 4.66 6.83 -8.86
CA ASP A 143 4.49 7.74 -7.73
C ASP A 143 5.82 8.29 -7.23
N GLU A 144 5.98 9.61 -7.32
CA GLU A 144 7.20 10.34 -6.95
C GLU A 144 7.53 10.34 -5.45
N HIS A 145 6.54 10.11 -4.57
CA HIS A 145 6.77 10.08 -3.14
C HIS A 145 7.24 8.70 -2.68
N ILE A 146 6.69 7.63 -3.27
CA ILE A 146 6.97 6.25 -2.84
C ILE A 146 8.12 5.59 -3.62
N GLN A 147 8.08 5.68 -4.95
CA GLN A 147 8.95 4.89 -5.82
C GLN A 147 10.45 5.16 -5.60
N PRO A 148 10.93 6.41 -5.51
CA PRO A 148 12.38 6.65 -5.42
C PRO A 148 13.00 6.02 -4.17
N LYS A 149 12.32 6.09 -3.02
CA LYS A 149 12.83 5.54 -1.75
C LYS A 149 12.80 4.02 -1.73
N LEU A 150 11.70 3.44 -2.19
CA LEU A 150 11.55 1.98 -2.32
C LEU A 150 12.66 1.41 -3.20
N MET A 151 12.90 2.04 -4.35
CA MET A 151 13.93 1.59 -5.29
C MET A 151 15.35 1.83 -4.80
N ALA A 152 15.63 2.99 -4.19
CA ALA A 152 16.94 3.26 -3.61
C ALA A 152 17.35 2.17 -2.60
N LYS A 153 16.40 1.67 -1.79
CA LYS A 153 16.68 0.58 -0.85
C LYS A 153 16.89 -0.76 -1.56
N CYS A 154 16.07 -1.09 -2.57
CA CYS A 154 16.26 -2.29 -3.38
C CYS A 154 17.65 -2.33 -4.04
N LEU A 155 18.14 -1.19 -4.53
CA LEU A 155 19.43 -1.08 -5.19
C LEU A 155 20.62 -1.10 -4.22
N ARG A 156 20.55 -0.32 -3.13
CA ARG A 156 21.68 -0.16 -2.20
C ARG A 156 21.80 -1.31 -1.21
N GLN A 157 20.68 -1.85 -0.75
CA GLN A 157 20.63 -2.87 0.30
C GLN A 157 20.21 -4.25 -0.23
N LYS A 158 20.01 -4.40 -1.55
CA LYS A 158 19.54 -5.64 -2.19
C LYS A 158 18.25 -6.19 -1.55
N THR A 159 17.41 -5.29 -1.04
CA THR A 159 16.16 -5.65 -0.38
C THR A 159 15.26 -6.41 -1.37
N PRO A 160 14.77 -7.62 -1.01
CA PRO A 160 13.89 -8.39 -1.89
C PRO A 160 12.59 -7.64 -2.18
N ILE A 161 12.18 -7.63 -3.44
CA ILE A 161 10.91 -7.08 -3.90
C ILE A 161 10.12 -8.11 -4.71
N THR A 162 8.89 -8.39 -4.29
CA THR A 162 7.93 -9.18 -5.07
C THR A 162 6.83 -8.26 -5.61
N ILE A 163 6.50 -8.39 -6.88
CA ILE A 163 5.45 -7.62 -7.55
C ILE A 163 4.45 -8.61 -8.13
N ILE A 164 3.17 -8.41 -7.81
CA ILE A 164 2.06 -9.13 -8.44
C ILE A 164 1.08 -8.11 -9.00
N THR A 165 0.72 -8.24 -10.27
CA THR A 165 -0.12 -7.26 -10.96
C THR A 165 -0.86 -7.90 -12.12
N TYR A 166 -1.93 -7.25 -12.59
CA TYR A 166 -2.59 -7.68 -13.83
C TYR A 166 -1.63 -7.52 -15.02
N ALA A 167 -0.99 -6.36 -15.14
CA ALA A 167 0.03 -6.07 -16.14
C ALA A 167 1.13 -5.20 -15.52
N LEU A 168 2.38 -5.48 -15.87
CA LEU A 168 3.51 -4.62 -15.52
C LEU A 168 3.47 -3.38 -16.42
N SER A 169 3.43 -2.20 -15.78
CA SER A 169 3.57 -0.93 -16.48
C SER A 169 4.98 -0.78 -17.07
N ASP A 170 5.12 0.04 -18.10
CA ASP A 170 6.43 0.36 -18.68
C ASP A 170 7.37 0.98 -17.64
N ALA A 171 6.83 1.79 -16.72
CA ALA A 171 7.58 2.35 -15.62
C ALA A 171 8.09 1.26 -14.67
N ALA A 172 7.26 0.28 -14.32
CA ALA A 172 7.68 -0.87 -13.51
C ALA A 172 8.77 -1.68 -14.22
N LYS A 173 8.60 -1.98 -15.50
CA LYS A 173 9.59 -2.73 -16.31
C LYS A 173 10.93 -2.00 -16.33
N ARG A 174 10.93 -0.69 -16.64
CA ARG A 174 12.13 0.15 -16.63
C ARG A 174 12.80 0.14 -15.26
N VAL A 175 12.05 0.39 -14.20
CA VAL A 175 12.60 0.54 -12.85
C VAL A 175 13.15 -0.78 -12.30
N ILE A 176 12.52 -1.91 -12.61
CA ILE A 176 12.91 -3.22 -12.06
C ILE A 176 13.96 -3.90 -12.93
N PHE A 177 13.75 -3.97 -14.25
CA PHE A 177 14.62 -4.72 -15.15
C PHE A 177 15.82 -3.90 -15.64
N GLU A 178 15.62 -2.62 -15.94
CA GLU A 178 16.68 -1.72 -16.43
C GLU A 178 17.33 -0.94 -15.26
N GLY A 179 16.58 -0.72 -14.17
CA GLY A 179 17.01 0.07 -13.02
C GLY A 179 18.02 -0.63 -12.10
N GLY A 180 18.40 -1.88 -12.38
CA GLY A 180 19.47 -2.60 -11.67
C GLY A 180 19.04 -3.27 -10.36
N ALA A 181 17.74 -3.54 -10.17
CA ALA A 181 17.27 -4.29 -9.00
C ALA A 181 17.87 -5.71 -8.99
N GLN A 182 18.54 -6.08 -7.90
CA GLN A 182 19.30 -7.35 -7.85
C GLN A 182 18.49 -8.53 -7.30
N ASN A 183 17.42 -8.26 -6.56
CA ASN A 183 16.62 -9.30 -5.89
C ASN A 183 15.13 -9.00 -6.10
N TYR A 184 14.57 -9.51 -7.20
CA TYR A 184 13.18 -9.28 -7.55
C TYR A 184 12.48 -10.54 -8.05
N LEU A 185 11.17 -10.55 -7.85
CA LEU A 185 10.21 -11.45 -8.48
C LEU A 185 9.03 -10.61 -8.97
N ALA A 186 8.79 -10.55 -10.28
CA ALA A 186 7.66 -9.83 -10.84
C ALA A 186 6.74 -10.79 -11.58
N ILE A 187 5.44 -10.71 -11.30
CA ILE A 187 4.43 -11.63 -11.82
C ILE A 187 3.31 -10.80 -12.43
N GLU A 188 3.04 -11.03 -13.71
CA GLU A 188 1.88 -10.46 -14.41
C GLU A 188 0.98 -11.55 -15.01
N ARG A 189 -0.23 -11.17 -15.43
CA ARG A 189 -1.15 -12.06 -16.11
C ARG A 189 -0.58 -12.47 -17.46
N GLY A 190 -0.73 -13.75 -17.79
CA GLY A 190 -0.46 -14.27 -19.13
C GLY A 190 -1.58 -13.97 -20.11
N GLY A 191 -1.74 -14.83 -21.12
CA GLY A 191 -2.84 -14.74 -22.08
C GLY A 191 -4.22 -14.87 -21.44
N THR A 192 -4.34 -15.66 -20.37
CA THR A 192 -5.59 -15.93 -19.65
C THR A 192 -5.47 -15.63 -18.16
N ASP A 193 -6.60 -15.55 -17.45
CA ASP A 193 -6.61 -15.34 -16.00
C ASP A 193 -5.97 -16.51 -15.22
N GLU A 194 -5.97 -17.70 -15.82
CA GLU A 194 -5.34 -18.91 -15.26
C GLU A 194 -3.88 -19.07 -15.68
N GLN A 195 -3.31 -18.09 -16.37
CA GLN A 195 -1.91 -18.08 -16.78
C GLN A 195 -1.18 -16.88 -16.16
N SER A 196 0.07 -17.07 -15.75
CA SER A 196 0.93 -16.01 -15.24
C SER A 196 2.29 -16.03 -15.93
N ILE A 197 2.90 -14.86 -16.07
CA ILE A 197 4.27 -14.68 -16.56
C ILE A 197 5.12 -14.22 -15.38
N VAL A 198 6.19 -14.96 -15.11
CA VAL A 198 7.08 -14.73 -13.96
C VAL A 198 8.46 -14.29 -14.45
N TYR A 199 8.88 -13.12 -13.98
CA TYR A 199 10.21 -12.55 -14.17
C TYR A 199 10.96 -12.64 -12.84
N SER A 200 12.20 -13.12 -12.87
CA SER A 200 13.02 -13.25 -11.66
C SER A 200 14.44 -12.79 -11.92
N SER A 201 15.07 -12.16 -10.92
CA SER A 201 16.49 -11.80 -10.99
C SER A 201 17.43 -13.02 -11.10
N LEU A 202 16.93 -14.24 -10.85
CA LEU A 202 17.68 -15.49 -10.96
C LEU A 202 17.65 -16.10 -12.38
N GLY A 203 16.71 -15.67 -13.23
CA GLY A 203 16.50 -16.22 -14.57
C GLY A 203 16.66 -15.15 -15.66
N LYS A 204 17.15 -15.55 -16.84
CA LYS A 204 17.30 -14.64 -17.98
C LYS A 204 16.02 -14.48 -18.80
N ALA A 205 15.16 -15.49 -18.81
CA ALA A 205 13.92 -15.51 -19.58
C ALA A 205 12.71 -15.60 -18.64
N PRO A 206 11.58 -14.99 -18.99
CA PRO A 206 10.35 -15.15 -18.23
C PRO A 206 9.85 -16.60 -18.28
N LEU A 207 9.23 -17.04 -17.19
CA LEU A 207 8.57 -18.34 -17.09
C LEU A 207 7.07 -18.15 -17.25
N ILE A 208 6.45 -18.95 -18.10
CA ILE A 208 4.99 -19.03 -18.22
C ILE A 208 4.50 -20.13 -17.29
N VAL A 209 3.53 -19.83 -16.45
CA VAL A 209 2.95 -20.74 -15.46
C VAL A 209 1.44 -20.80 -15.71
N GLU A 210 0.92 -22.00 -15.95
CA GLU A 210 -0.54 -22.27 -16.08
C GLU A 210 -1.21 -22.30 -14.71
N LYS A 211 -1.09 -21.20 -13.97
CA LYS A 211 -1.80 -20.96 -12.71
C LYS A 211 -2.05 -19.46 -12.54
N ASN A 212 -3.19 -19.08 -11.96
CA ASN A 212 -3.40 -17.74 -11.43
C ASN A 212 -2.48 -17.50 -10.22
N ILE A 213 -1.34 -16.83 -10.43
CA ILE A 213 -0.43 -16.36 -9.35
C ILE A 213 -0.11 -14.86 -9.49
N TRP A 214 -0.62 -14.21 -10.53
CA TRP A 214 -0.56 -12.75 -10.73
C TRP A 214 -1.56 -11.99 -9.85
N SER A 215 -2.67 -12.63 -9.45
CA SER A 215 -3.63 -12.04 -8.51
C SER A 215 -3.19 -12.28 -7.07
N LEU A 216 -3.60 -11.41 -6.14
CA LEU A 216 -3.32 -11.62 -4.72
C LEU A 216 -3.92 -12.94 -4.21
N ALA A 217 -5.16 -13.28 -4.58
CA ALA A 217 -5.77 -14.53 -4.15
C ALA A 217 -4.97 -15.76 -4.62
N GLY A 218 -4.59 -15.74 -5.89
CA GLY A 218 -3.81 -16.78 -6.54
C GLY A 218 -2.42 -16.93 -5.95
N TYR A 219 -1.70 -15.82 -5.78
CA TYR A 219 -0.38 -15.78 -5.14
C TYR A 219 -0.41 -16.37 -3.73
N LEU A 220 -1.41 -16.01 -2.91
CA LEU A 220 -1.54 -16.57 -1.56
C LEU A 220 -1.77 -18.08 -1.55
N SER A 221 -2.39 -18.67 -2.58
CA SER A 221 -2.54 -20.14 -2.69
C SER A 221 -1.21 -20.88 -2.89
N LEU A 222 -0.15 -20.17 -3.27
CA LEU A 222 1.18 -20.74 -3.47
C LEU A 222 2.00 -20.73 -2.17
N ILE A 223 1.83 -19.69 -1.35
CA ILE A 223 2.68 -19.42 -0.19
C ILE A 223 2.01 -19.68 1.16
N MET A 224 0.71 -19.99 1.16
CA MET A 224 -0.12 -20.26 2.35
C MET A 224 -1.11 -21.40 2.12
#